data_AF-A0A2W4YNJ5-F1
#
_entry.id   AF-A0A2W4YNJ5-F1
#
_cell.length_a   1.000
_cell.length_b   1.000
_cell.length_c   1.000
_cell.angle_alpha   90.00
_cell.angle_beta   90.00
_cell.angle_gamma   90.00
#
_symmetry.space_group_name_H-M   'P 1'
#
loop_
_entity.id
_entity.type
_entity.pdbx_description
1 polymer ?
#
loop_
_entity_poly.entity_id
_entity_poly.type
_entity_poly.pdbx_seq_one_letter_code
_entity_poly.pdbx_strand_id
1 'polypeptide(L)' 'MQALPVSATSWRSAEADKASVIVDAEDYFRYARAAMLKARHRIMLIGWDFDARIELVRNDDAIDPGEAPTAIGDLI' A
#
# COMPACT_ATOMS: atom_id res chain seq x y z
N MET A 1 2.21 6.49 -22.24
CA MET A 1 1.76 5.11 -21.97
C MET A 1 0.35 5.00 -22.51
N GLN A 2 0.10 4.21 -23.55
CA GLN A 2 -1.21 4.18 -24.22
C GLN A 2 -2.21 3.40 -23.36
N ALA A 3 -3.41 3.94 -23.14
CA ALA A 3 -4.46 3.27 -22.37
C ALA A 3 -4.86 1.96 -23.07
N LEU A 4 -4.83 0.84 -22.35
CA LEU A 4 -5.27 -0.45 -22.89
C LEU A 4 -6.77 -0.37 -23.25
N PRO A 5 -7.21 -0.92 -24.39
CA PRO A 5 -8.60 -0.92 -24.78
C PRO A 5 -9.44 -1.72 -23.76
N VAL A 6 -10.67 -1.25 -23.52
CA VAL A 6 -11.64 -1.97 -22.68
C VAL A 6 -11.90 -3.35 -23.27
N SER A 7 -11.73 -4.40 -22.47
CA SER A 7 -11.98 -5.81 -22.81
C SER A 7 -13.22 -6.32 -22.07
N ALA A 8 -13.65 -7.56 -22.35
CA ALA A 8 -14.72 -8.22 -21.61
C ALA A 8 -14.47 -8.32 -20.09
N THR A 9 -13.22 -8.16 -19.64
CA THR A 9 -12.82 -8.22 -18.22
C THR A 9 -12.44 -6.86 -17.64
N SER A 10 -12.58 -5.76 -18.40
CA SER A 10 -12.24 -4.41 -17.94
C SER A 10 -13.49 -3.54 -17.86
N TRP A 11 -13.68 -2.84 -16.74
CA TRP A 11 -14.78 -1.91 -16.56
C TRP A 11 -14.52 -0.56 -17.24
N ARG A 12 -13.30 0.00 -17.07
CA ARG A 12 -12.92 1.32 -17.59
C ARG A 12 -11.40 1.44 -17.73
N SER A 13 -10.97 2.20 -18.74
CA SER A 13 -9.59 2.69 -18.88
C SER A 13 -9.57 4.21 -18.67
N ALA A 14 -8.64 4.72 -17.86
CA ALA A 14 -8.46 6.13 -17.55
C ALA A 14 -6.99 6.41 -17.22
N GLU A 15 -6.53 7.64 -17.46
CA GLU A 15 -5.19 8.07 -17.04
C GLU A 15 -5.19 8.49 -15.57
N ALA A 16 -4.06 8.26 -14.89
CA ALA A 16 -3.83 8.68 -13.52
C ALA A 16 -2.74 9.75 -13.49
N ASP A 17 -2.95 10.82 -12.72
CA ASP A 17 -1.96 11.90 -12.56
C ASP A 17 -0.69 11.43 -11.84
N LYS A 18 -0.82 10.38 -11.02
CA LYS A 18 0.27 9.78 -10.24
C LYS A 18 0.11 8.26 -10.22
N ALA A 19 1.11 7.56 -10.73
CA ALA A 19 1.22 6.11 -10.66
C ALA A 19 2.69 5.71 -10.58
N SER A 20 2.98 4.64 -9.84
CA SER A 20 4.31 4.01 -9.79
C SER A 20 4.15 2.50 -9.78
N VAL A 21 5.12 1.81 -10.39
CA VAL A 21 5.27 0.37 -10.24
C VAL A 21 6.21 0.11 -9.07
N ILE A 22 5.84 -0.80 -8.19
CA ILE A 22 6.70 -1.27 -7.10
C ILE A 22 6.91 -2.76 -7.34
N VAL A 23 8.18 -3.17 -7.35
CA VAL A 23 8.59 -4.57 -7.45
C VAL A 23 9.09 -4.97 -6.08
N ASP A 24 8.85 -6.23 -5.71
CA ASP A 24 9.12 -6.78 -4.38
C ASP A 24 8.11 -6.35 -3.30
N ALA A 25 7.85 -7.27 -2.37
CA ALA A 25 6.94 -7.05 -1.27
C ALA A 25 7.55 -6.16 -0.18
N GLU A 26 8.87 -6.24 0.03
CA GLU A 26 9.57 -5.43 1.02
C GLU A 26 9.43 -3.93 0.72
N ASP A 27 9.69 -3.54 -0.53
CA ASP A 27 9.55 -2.15 -0.97
C ASP A 27 8.08 -1.72 -0.96
N TYR A 28 7.17 -2.58 -1.39
CA TYR A 28 5.73 -2.30 -1.33
C TYR A 28 5.29 -1.97 0.10
N PHE A 29 5.64 -2.80 1.07
CA PHE A 29 5.25 -2.58 2.46
C PHE A 29 5.93 -1.36 3.09
N ARG A 30 7.20 -1.11 2.77
CA ARG A 30 7.93 0.10 3.19
C ARG A 30 7.21 1.37 2.73
N TYR A 31 6.84 1.45 1.45
CA TYR A 31 6.11 2.61 0.91
C TYR A 31 4.67 2.68 1.43
N ALA A 32 3.99 1.56 1.61
CA ALA A 32 2.66 1.50 2.19
C ALA A 32 2.64 2.05 3.62
N ARG A 33 3.57 1.61 4.49
CA ARG A 33 3.71 2.13 5.86
C ARG A 33 3.92 3.64 5.87
N ALA A 34 4.84 4.13 5.03
CA ALA A 34 5.11 5.56 4.94
C ALA A 34 3.88 6.38 4.48
N ALA A 35 3.05 5.82 3.60
CA ALA A 35 1.80 6.46 3.17
C ALA A 35 0.73 6.43 4.27
N MET A 36 0.60 5.30 4.99
CA MET A 36 -0.34 5.14 6.10
C MET A 36 -0.02 6.12 7.25
N LEU A 37 1.25 6.24 7.65
CA LEU A 37 1.68 7.19 8.69
C LEU A 37 1.42 8.67 8.33
N LYS A 38 1.34 8.99 7.03
CA LYS A 38 1.05 10.36 6.53
C LYS A 38 -0.44 10.60 6.29
N ALA A 39 -1.28 9.56 6.34
CA ALA A 39 -2.70 9.68 6.06
C ALA A 39 -3.40 10.51 7.15
N ARG A 40 -4.28 11.43 6.74
CA ARG A 40 -4.98 12.34 7.67
C ARG A 40 -6.50 12.14 7.72
N HIS A 41 -7.06 11.43 6.74
CA HIS A 41 -8.50 11.35 6.55
C HIS A 41 -9.01 9.92 6.42
N ARG A 42 -8.35 9.09 5.61
CA ARG A 42 -8.76 7.71 5.36
C ARG A 42 -7.60 6.89 4.80
N ILE A 43 -7.55 5.62 5.19
CA ILE A 43 -6.85 4.54 4.50
C ILE A 43 -7.93 3.58 3.99
N MET A 44 -7.84 3.14 2.73
CA MET A 44 -8.77 2.18 2.14
C MET A 44 -7.99 0.99 1.61
N LEU A 45 -8.27 -0.18 2.18
CA LEU A 45 -7.67 -1.45 1.81
C LEU A 45 -8.67 -2.26 1.00
N ILE A 46 -8.27 -2.71 -0.19
CA ILE A 46 -9.11 -3.51 -1.09
C ILE A 46 -8.33 -4.77 -1.45
N GLY A 47 -8.91 -5.91 -1.18
CA GLY A 47 -8.25 -7.21 -1.28
C GLY A 47 -9.23 -8.33 -0.97
N TRP A 48 -8.80 -9.56 -1.21
CA TRP A 48 -9.63 -10.75 -1.02
C TRP A 48 -9.71 -11.19 0.45
N ASP A 49 -8.61 -11.01 1.19
CA ASP A 49 -8.51 -11.20 2.64
C ASP A 49 -7.40 -10.29 3.20
N PHE A 50 -7.51 -9.84 4.45
CA PHE A 50 -6.52 -9.01 5.12
C PHE A 50 -6.25 -9.54 6.53
N ASP A 51 -4.99 -9.93 6.78
CA ASP A 51 -4.52 -10.25 8.12
C ASP A 51 -3.96 -8.99 8.78
N ALA A 52 -4.64 -8.54 9.84
CA ALA A 52 -4.25 -7.35 10.61
C ALA A 52 -2.86 -7.48 11.28
N ARG A 53 -2.31 -8.71 11.35
CA ARG A 53 -1.01 -9.01 11.96
C ARG A 53 0.16 -8.90 10.98
N ILE A 54 -0.07 -8.49 9.74
CA ILE A 54 1.00 -8.30 8.76
C ILE A 54 1.91 -7.16 9.23
N GLU A 55 3.19 -7.49 9.40
CA GLU A 55 4.26 -6.52 9.65
C GLU A 55 4.67 -5.85 8.33
N LEU A 56 4.52 -4.53 8.26
CA LEU A 56 4.88 -3.72 7.09
C LEU A 56 6.38 -3.40 7.04
N VAL A 57 7.06 -3.53 8.16
CA VAL A 57 8.50 -3.41 8.30
C VAL A 57 8.92 -4.30 9.46
N ARG A 58 10.11 -4.90 9.39
CA ARG A 58 10.65 -5.61 10.55
C ARG A 58 11.04 -4.60 11.62
N ASN A 59 10.80 -4.91 12.89
CA ASN A 59 11.06 -3.97 13.99
C ASN A 59 12.52 -3.46 14.03
N ASP A 60 13.47 -4.32 13.67
CA ASP A 60 14.90 -4.00 13.57
C ASP A 60 15.27 -3.16 12.34
N ASP A 61 14.47 -3.23 11.27
CA ASP A 61 14.65 -2.47 10.03
C ASP A 61 13.86 -1.15 10.00
N ALA A 62 13.02 -0.91 11.02
CA ALA A 62 12.26 0.34 11.14
C ALA A 62 13.21 1.51 11.41
N ILE A 63 13.00 2.62 10.69
CA ILE A 63 13.76 3.87 10.94
C ILE A 63 13.42 4.45 12.32
N ASP A 64 12.25 4.11 12.84
CA ASP A 64 11.65 4.58 14.09
C ASP A 64 11.18 3.40 14.97
N PRO A 65 12.10 2.52 15.42
CA PRO A 65 11.75 1.31 16.17
C PRO A 65 11.01 1.65 17.46
N GLY A 66 9.83 1.06 17.65
CA GLY A 66 9.02 1.24 18.86
C GLY A 66 8.32 2.61 19.00
N GLU A 67 8.53 3.53 18.05
CA GLU A 67 7.87 4.85 18.05
C GLU A 67 6.64 4.88 17.15
N ALA A 68 6.68 4.18 16.02
CA ALA A 68 5.56 4.13 15.08
C ALA A 68 5.15 2.69 14.76
N PRO A 69 3.85 2.44 14.50
CA PRO A 69 3.36 1.09 14.29
C PRO A 69 4.05 0.37 13.13
N THR A 70 4.30 -0.92 13.32
CA THR A 70 4.89 -1.79 12.29
C THR A 70 3.85 -2.72 11.67
N ALA A 71 2.85 -3.15 12.44
CA ALA A 71 1.75 -3.97 11.94
C ALA A 71 0.65 -3.13 11.26
N ILE A 72 0.02 -3.70 10.24
CA ILE A 72 -1.06 -3.03 9.50
C ILE A 72 -2.29 -2.74 10.38
N GLY A 73 -2.63 -3.65 11.30
CA GLY A 73 -3.79 -3.51 12.18
C GLY A 73 -3.72 -2.32 13.13
N ASP A 74 -2.51 -1.85 13.45
CA ASP A 74 -2.29 -0.69 14.31
C ASP A 74 -2.38 0.64 13.54
N LEU A 75 -2.54 0.59 12.21
CA LEU A 75 -2.60 1.75 11.31
C LEU A 75 -4.00 1.98 10.72
N ILE A 76 -4.99 1.12 10.97
CA ILE A 76 -6.31 1.15 10.32
C ILE A 76 -7.49 1.09 11.29
#